data_AF-A0A3N5JPQ3-F1
#
_entry.id   AF-A0A3N5JPQ3-F1
#
_cell.length_a   1.000
_cell.length_b   1.000
_cell.length_c   1.000
_cell.angle_alpha   90.00
_cell.angle_beta   90.00
_cell.angle_gamma   90.00
#
_symmetry.space_group_name_H-M   'P 1'
#
loop_
_entity.id
_entity.type
_entity.pdbx_description
1 polymer ?
#
loop_
_entity_poly.entity_id
_entity_poly.type
_entity_poly.pdbx_seq_one_letter_code
_entity_poly.pdbx_strand_id
1 'polypeptide(L)'
;MRRSNMKNRLQIFTLFLALLVLCIPSFAQDDDKVQALLVTNELWDIGDSAIIDKMESLGYEVTTVLDTESDSTWAEGMDFIYVSSTVSSGNVAGKFKNVPVPVIMIEPYAQDEMGMTLDADSTRHFQPIQRMLMIKSEGHFLAAGLTGEVDAFIDYQIQSGQGYPNENGTIIAEYVPLPEDSSISPIIYGAIYAYEKGALMADTTEAAERRYFAGWNDAGVANLSEDGWKLWQAAIDWCLYKDDDTAVANHQRRPDQFSLAQNYPNPFNPATVISFSLNSAAAVHLTVHNIQGRQITDLANKTFPAGEHLVHFDASDLAAGVYFYQLTVDNQQITRKMTLLR
;
A
#
# COMPACT_ATOMS: atom_id res chain seq x y z
N MET A 1 -58.21 -6.33 -66.64
CA MET A 1 -57.46 -6.93 -67.78
C MET A 1 -56.37 -5.93 -68.19
N ARG A 2 -55.14 -6.41 -68.47
CA ARG A 2 -53.83 -5.71 -68.58
C ARG A 2 -53.11 -5.55 -67.22
N ARG A 3 -52.09 -6.35 -66.88
CA ARG A 3 -50.70 -6.54 -67.39
C ARG A 3 -49.70 -5.47 -66.88
N SER A 4 -48.73 -5.98 -66.12
CA SER A 4 -47.28 -5.76 -66.26
C SER A 4 -46.60 -4.64 -65.45
N ASN A 5 -45.46 -5.05 -64.87
CA ASN A 5 -44.29 -4.27 -64.44
C ASN A 5 -44.26 -3.68 -63.03
N MET A 6 -43.74 -4.47 -62.08
CA MET A 6 -42.71 -3.96 -61.16
C MET A 6 -41.72 -5.07 -60.78
N LYS A 7 -41.00 -5.61 -61.78
CA LYS A 7 -39.65 -6.13 -61.57
C LYS A 7 -38.72 -4.93 -61.59
N ASN A 8 -38.31 -4.46 -60.42
CA ASN A 8 -37.07 -3.70 -60.21
C ASN A 8 -36.94 -3.41 -58.72
N ARG A 9 -36.14 -4.23 -58.03
CA ARG A 9 -35.32 -3.92 -56.84
C ARG A 9 -34.75 -5.25 -56.31
N LEU A 10 -33.95 -5.90 -57.15
CA LEU A 10 -33.07 -6.99 -56.75
C LEU A 10 -31.81 -6.86 -57.59
N GLN A 11 -30.81 -6.16 -57.07
CA GLN A 11 -29.39 -6.34 -57.35
C GLN A 11 -28.59 -5.29 -56.57
N ILE A 12 -27.43 -5.71 -56.07
CA ILE A 12 -26.38 -4.94 -55.40
C ILE A 12 -26.53 -4.87 -53.85
N PHE A 13 -26.39 -6.04 -53.21
CA PHE A 13 -25.75 -6.11 -51.89
C PHE A 13 -24.29 -6.48 -52.15
N THR A 14 -23.46 -5.46 -52.41
CA THR A 14 -22.01 -5.64 -52.53
C THR A 14 -21.40 -5.55 -51.15
N LEU A 15 -20.72 -6.63 -50.79
CA LEU A 15 -19.76 -6.78 -49.70
C LEU A 15 -18.97 -5.48 -49.46
N PHE A 16 -19.15 -4.85 -48.29
CA PHE A 16 -18.16 -3.93 -47.72
C PHE A 16 -17.76 -4.46 -46.34
N LEU A 17 -16.75 -5.32 -46.36
CA LEU A 17 -15.89 -5.57 -45.22
C LEU A 17 -15.05 -4.29 -45.03
N ALA A 18 -15.56 -3.34 -44.27
CA ALA A 18 -14.76 -2.23 -43.79
C ALA A 18 -13.97 -2.74 -42.58
N LEU A 19 -12.68 -2.99 -42.81
CA LEU A 19 -11.67 -3.19 -41.79
C LEU A 19 -11.65 -1.93 -40.91
N LEU A 20 -12.36 -1.94 -39.79
CA LEU A 20 -12.26 -0.89 -38.78
C LEU A 20 -10.94 -1.14 -38.04
N VAL A 21 -9.84 -0.63 -38.59
CA VAL A 21 -8.64 -0.39 -37.79
C VAL A 21 -9.06 0.71 -36.83
N LEU A 22 -9.31 0.35 -35.57
CA LEU A 22 -9.34 1.31 -34.48
C LEU A 22 -7.98 2.01 -34.50
N CYS A 23 -7.94 3.23 -35.03
CA CYS A 23 -6.89 4.17 -34.67
C CYS A 23 -7.06 4.42 -33.18
N ILE A 24 -6.35 3.66 -32.36
CA ILE A 24 -6.00 4.10 -31.02
C ILE A 24 -5.27 5.43 -31.23
N PRO A 25 -5.72 6.55 -30.64
CA PRO A 25 -4.97 7.78 -30.74
C PRO A 25 -3.60 7.53 -30.12
N SER A 26 -2.55 7.52 -30.96
CA SER A 26 -1.17 7.67 -30.49
C SER A 26 -1.07 9.11 -30.00
N PHE A 27 -1.38 9.32 -28.72
CA PHE A 27 -0.94 10.52 -28.03
C PHE A 27 0.58 10.50 -28.03
N ALA A 28 1.19 11.62 -28.43
CA ALA A 28 2.63 11.79 -28.25
C ALA A 28 2.86 11.87 -26.74
N GLN A 29 3.30 10.75 -26.17
CA GLN A 29 3.64 10.61 -24.76
C GLN A 29 4.86 11.50 -24.48
N ASP A 30 4.77 12.35 -23.47
CA ASP A 30 5.92 13.09 -22.96
C ASP A 30 6.73 12.09 -22.11
N ASP A 31 7.77 11.49 -22.70
CA ASP A 31 8.57 10.41 -22.11
C ASP A 31 9.22 10.79 -20.76
N ASP A 32 9.23 12.08 -20.40
CA ASP A 32 9.78 12.58 -19.13
C ASP A 32 8.74 12.60 -17.97
N LYS A 33 7.43 12.46 -18.26
CA LYS A 33 6.38 12.46 -17.23
C LYS A 33 6.00 11.06 -16.79
N VAL A 34 5.71 10.91 -15.49
CA VAL A 34 5.08 9.72 -14.93
C VAL A 34 3.70 9.54 -15.55
N GLN A 35 3.43 8.36 -16.10
CA GLN A 35 2.17 7.99 -16.71
C GLN A 35 1.31 7.19 -15.73
N ALA A 36 0.15 7.74 -15.37
CA ALA A 36 -0.80 7.10 -14.45
C ALA A 36 -2.06 6.69 -15.20
N LEU A 37 -2.47 5.42 -15.06
CA LEU A 37 -3.81 4.99 -15.47
C LEU A 37 -4.74 5.03 -14.26
N LEU A 38 -5.81 5.83 -14.32
CA LEU A 38 -6.88 5.84 -13.34
C LEU A 38 -8.10 5.10 -13.90
N VAL A 39 -8.50 4.02 -13.24
CA VAL A 39 -9.69 3.23 -13.60
C VAL A 39 -10.86 3.65 -12.70
N THR A 40 -11.97 4.08 -13.30
CA THR A 40 -13.16 4.59 -12.61
C THR A 40 -14.44 3.96 -13.16
N ASN A 41 -15.59 4.05 -12.47
CA ASN A 41 -16.88 3.66 -13.08
C ASN A 41 -17.52 4.80 -13.90
N GLU A 42 -17.16 6.04 -13.61
CA GLU A 42 -17.64 7.25 -14.24
C GLU A 42 -16.57 8.34 -14.22
N LEU A 43 -16.71 9.35 -15.06
CA LEU A 43 -15.63 10.33 -15.30
C LEU A 43 -15.60 11.50 -14.31
N TRP A 44 -16.50 11.55 -13.32
CA TRP A 44 -16.73 12.76 -12.50
C TRP A 44 -17.21 12.47 -11.08
N ASP A 45 -16.54 11.59 -10.34
CA ASP A 45 -16.77 11.45 -8.89
C ASP A 45 -15.85 12.38 -8.07
N ILE A 46 -16.23 12.68 -6.83
CA ILE A 46 -15.52 13.65 -5.99
C ILE A 46 -14.14 13.13 -5.55
N GLY A 47 -14.01 11.85 -5.20
CA GLY A 47 -12.73 11.24 -4.85
C GLY A 47 -11.85 11.07 -6.07
N ASP A 48 -12.41 10.60 -7.20
CA ASP A 48 -11.69 10.50 -8.48
C ASP A 48 -11.11 11.86 -8.91
N SER A 49 -11.91 12.94 -8.82
CA SER A 49 -11.45 14.30 -9.13
C SER A 49 -10.32 14.74 -8.19
N ALA A 50 -10.42 14.46 -6.89
CA ALA A 50 -9.38 14.79 -5.92
C ALA A 50 -8.06 14.05 -6.22
N ILE A 51 -8.12 12.80 -6.66
CA ILE A 51 -6.95 12.02 -7.10
C ILE A 51 -6.33 12.62 -8.36
N ILE A 52 -7.14 12.92 -9.38
CA ILE A 52 -6.67 13.52 -10.64
C ILE A 52 -5.99 14.86 -10.34
N ASP A 53 -6.66 15.76 -9.62
CA ASP A 53 -6.11 17.08 -9.25
C ASP A 53 -4.77 16.93 -8.50
N LYS A 54 -4.69 15.96 -7.59
CA LYS A 54 -3.46 15.70 -6.84
C LYS A 54 -2.33 15.20 -7.75
N MET A 55 -2.59 14.21 -8.61
CA MET A 55 -1.61 13.68 -9.55
C MET A 55 -1.13 14.74 -10.54
N GLU A 56 -2.04 15.51 -11.13
CA GLU A 56 -1.71 16.60 -12.06
C GLU A 56 -0.90 17.70 -11.37
N SER A 57 -1.21 18.03 -10.11
CA SER A 57 -0.43 19.01 -9.32
C SER A 57 1.03 18.58 -9.08
N LEU A 58 1.29 17.27 -9.14
CA LEU A 58 2.63 16.67 -9.03
C LEU A 58 3.32 16.51 -10.40
N GLY A 59 2.63 16.86 -11.49
CA GLY A 59 3.15 16.80 -12.85
C GLY A 59 2.97 15.46 -13.54
N TYR A 60 2.12 14.56 -13.02
CA TYR A 60 1.83 13.29 -13.67
C TYR A 60 0.91 13.50 -14.89
N GLU A 61 1.04 12.62 -15.87
CA GLU A 61 0.10 12.52 -16.98
C GLU A 61 -0.95 11.46 -16.62
N VAL A 62 -2.20 11.88 -16.44
CA VAL A 62 -3.28 10.99 -15.98
C VAL A 62 -4.17 10.59 -17.15
N THR A 63 -4.20 9.31 -17.46
CA THR A 63 -5.15 8.71 -18.40
C THR A 63 -6.29 8.08 -17.60
N THR A 64 -7.54 8.45 -17.89
CA THR A 64 -8.72 7.83 -17.27
C THR A 64 -9.35 6.80 -18.20
N VAL A 65 -9.86 5.71 -17.63
CA VAL A 65 -10.61 4.69 -18.36
C VAL A 65 -11.77 4.18 -17.53
N LEU A 66 -12.92 3.93 -18.18
CA LEU A 66 -14.06 3.32 -17.54
C LEU A 66 -13.77 1.84 -17.23
N ASP A 67 -14.21 1.37 -16.08
CA ASP A 67 -14.06 -0.02 -15.63
C ASP A 67 -14.58 -1.04 -16.65
N THR A 68 -15.69 -0.72 -17.32
CA THR A 68 -16.33 -1.49 -18.40
C THR A 68 -15.53 -1.53 -19.71
N GLU A 69 -14.68 -0.53 -19.95
CA GLU A 69 -13.85 -0.41 -21.17
C GLU A 69 -12.40 -0.84 -20.95
N SER A 70 -11.98 -0.88 -19.68
CA SER A 70 -10.63 -1.22 -19.28
C SER A 70 -10.31 -2.71 -19.47
N ASP A 71 -9.04 -3.01 -19.73
CA ASP A 71 -8.48 -4.37 -19.70
C ASP A 71 -6.97 -4.32 -19.42
N SER A 72 -6.32 -5.47 -19.36
CA SER A 72 -4.88 -5.56 -19.04
C SER A 72 -3.97 -4.85 -20.05
N THR A 73 -4.43 -4.57 -21.28
CA THR A 73 -3.62 -3.89 -22.31
C THR A 73 -3.43 -2.41 -22.01
N TRP A 74 -4.33 -1.80 -21.23
CA TRP A 74 -4.19 -0.43 -20.76
C TRP A 74 -3.00 -0.21 -19.83
N ALA A 75 -2.37 -1.29 -19.34
CA ALA A 75 -1.11 -1.21 -18.60
C ALA A 75 0.09 -0.82 -19.49
N GLU A 76 -0.01 -0.99 -20.81
CA GLU A 76 1.08 -0.68 -21.73
C GLU A 76 1.38 0.83 -21.74
N GLY A 77 2.65 1.18 -21.49
CA GLY A 77 3.11 2.57 -21.46
C GLY A 77 2.83 3.30 -20.15
N MET A 78 2.19 2.67 -19.16
CA MET A 78 1.91 3.26 -17.85
C MET A 78 3.03 2.95 -16.85
N ASP A 79 3.30 3.87 -15.93
CA ASP A 79 4.22 3.64 -14.81
C ASP A 79 3.52 3.00 -13.61
N PHE A 80 2.21 3.26 -13.42
CA PHE A 80 1.37 2.57 -12.44
C PHE A 80 -0.11 2.67 -12.81
N ILE A 81 -0.92 1.80 -12.20
CA ILE A 81 -2.37 1.81 -12.29
C ILE A 81 -2.97 2.13 -10.92
N TYR A 82 -3.91 3.06 -10.90
CA TYR A 82 -4.76 3.37 -9.76
C TYR A 82 -6.18 2.89 -10.05
N VAL A 83 -6.67 1.94 -9.26
CA VAL A 83 -8.04 1.41 -9.38
C VAL A 83 -8.89 2.01 -8.27
N SER A 84 -9.79 2.90 -8.68
CA SER A 84 -10.65 3.66 -7.78
C SER A 84 -11.67 2.78 -7.05
N SER A 85 -12.18 3.24 -5.91
CA SER A 85 -13.28 2.63 -5.17
C SER A 85 -14.64 2.87 -5.83
N THR A 86 -14.67 3.65 -6.91
CA THR A 86 -15.88 3.89 -7.70
C THR A 86 -16.15 2.71 -8.64
N VAL A 87 -15.13 1.96 -9.04
CA VAL A 87 -15.27 0.84 -9.99
C VAL A 87 -16.24 -0.22 -9.48
N SER A 88 -16.92 -0.90 -10.40
CA SER A 88 -17.58 -2.15 -10.05
C SER A 88 -16.54 -3.27 -9.97
N SER A 89 -16.44 -3.96 -8.83
CA SER A 89 -15.48 -5.06 -8.68
C SER A 89 -15.61 -6.13 -9.76
N GLY A 90 -16.84 -6.48 -10.16
CA GLY A 90 -17.09 -7.41 -11.26
C GLY A 90 -16.57 -6.96 -12.63
N ASN A 91 -16.42 -5.65 -12.84
CA ASN A 91 -15.81 -5.11 -14.05
C ASN A 91 -14.29 -5.12 -14.01
N VAL A 92 -13.65 -5.03 -12.83
CA VAL A 92 -12.18 -4.99 -12.71
C VAL A 92 -11.55 -6.30 -12.25
N ALA A 93 -12.36 -7.27 -11.81
CA ALA A 93 -11.97 -8.56 -11.25
C ALA A 93 -10.81 -9.22 -12.02
N GLY A 94 -9.63 -9.25 -11.40
CA GLY A 94 -8.43 -9.91 -11.91
C GLY A 94 -7.79 -9.28 -13.16
N LYS A 95 -8.39 -8.27 -13.81
CA LYS A 95 -7.88 -7.64 -15.05
C LYS A 95 -6.44 -7.15 -14.88
N PHE A 96 -6.17 -6.52 -13.74
CA PHE A 96 -4.89 -5.89 -13.46
C PHE A 96 -3.98 -6.73 -12.55
N LYS A 97 -4.36 -7.97 -12.23
CA LYS A 97 -3.60 -8.80 -11.29
C LYS A 97 -2.17 -9.08 -11.76
N ASN A 98 -2.03 -9.46 -13.03
CA ASN A 98 -0.77 -9.95 -13.61
C ASN A 98 -0.08 -8.92 -14.52
N VAL A 99 -0.53 -7.67 -14.52
CA VAL A 99 0.09 -6.63 -15.36
C VAL A 99 1.51 -6.32 -14.88
N PRO A 100 2.45 -6.02 -15.79
CA PRO A 100 3.86 -5.80 -15.46
C PRO A 100 4.13 -4.37 -14.97
N VAL A 101 3.14 -3.75 -14.31
CA VAL A 101 3.23 -2.43 -13.70
C VAL A 101 2.65 -2.49 -12.28
N PRO A 102 3.10 -1.63 -11.35
CA PRO A 102 2.50 -1.52 -10.04
C PRO A 102 0.99 -1.20 -10.10
N VAL A 103 0.24 -1.75 -9.13
CA VAL A 103 -1.21 -1.50 -9.01
C VAL A 103 -1.52 -1.02 -7.59
N ILE A 104 -2.11 0.17 -7.51
CA ILE A 104 -2.68 0.77 -6.31
C ILE A 104 -4.19 0.55 -6.39
N MET A 105 -4.72 -0.28 -5.51
CA MET A 105 -6.14 -0.63 -5.45
C MET A 105 -6.77 0.01 -4.22
N ILE A 106 -7.89 0.70 -4.40
CA ILE A 106 -8.70 1.16 -3.26
C ILE A 106 -10.11 0.57 -3.22
N GLU A 107 -10.49 -0.24 -4.22
CA GLU A 107 -11.76 -0.96 -4.26
C GLU A 107 -11.74 -2.19 -3.34
N PRO A 108 -12.45 -2.19 -2.19
CA PRO A 108 -12.43 -3.29 -1.24
C PRO A 108 -13.06 -4.58 -1.74
N TYR A 109 -13.95 -4.55 -2.73
CA TYR A 109 -14.62 -5.74 -3.24
C TYR A 109 -13.87 -6.43 -4.38
N ALA A 110 -12.70 -5.94 -4.78
CA ALA A 110 -11.89 -6.52 -5.86
C ALA A 110 -10.58 -7.18 -5.39
N GLN A 111 -10.25 -7.09 -4.11
CA GLN A 111 -8.95 -7.53 -3.57
C GLN A 111 -8.77 -9.05 -3.59
N ASP A 112 -9.84 -9.83 -3.44
CA ASP A 112 -9.79 -11.29 -3.52
C ASP A 112 -9.59 -11.76 -4.96
N GLU A 113 -10.21 -11.13 -5.96
CA GLU A 113 -9.90 -11.45 -7.37
C GLU A 113 -8.51 -10.98 -7.80
N MET A 114 -7.96 -9.98 -7.12
CA MET A 114 -6.55 -9.59 -7.25
C MET A 114 -5.60 -10.53 -6.49
N GLY A 115 -6.13 -11.49 -5.71
CA GLY A 115 -5.37 -12.47 -4.95
C GLY A 115 -4.71 -11.92 -3.69
N MET A 116 -5.08 -10.73 -3.24
CA MET A 116 -4.37 -9.98 -2.20
C MET A 116 -4.81 -10.31 -0.77
N THR A 117 -6.02 -10.85 -0.59
CA THR A 117 -6.62 -11.17 0.72
C THR A 117 -6.99 -12.65 0.83
N LEU A 118 -6.81 -13.24 2.01
CA LEU A 118 -7.15 -14.63 2.34
C LEU A 118 -8.65 -14.82 2.58
N ASP A 119 -9.37 -13.73 2.86
CA ASP A 119 -10.81 -13.77 3.07
C ASP A 119 -11.54 -13.31 1.81
N ALA A 120 -12.24 -14.24 1.16
CA ALA A 120 -13.05 -14.00 -0.02
C ALA A 120 -14.44 -13.40 0.32
N ASP A 121 -14.78 -13.23 1.61
CA ASP A 121 -16.02 -12.59 2.01
C ASP A 121 -15.82 -11.11 2.34
N SER A 122 -15.79 -10.30 1.28
CA SER A 122 -15.70 -8.83 1.33
C SER A 122 -16.83 -8.15 2.12
N THR A 123 -17.91 -8.87 2.50
CA THR A 123 -18.99 -8.32 3.34
C THR A 123 -18.70 -8.36 4.84
N ARG A 124 -17.68 -9.11 5.27
CA ARG A 124 -17.29 -9.23 6.70
C ARG A 124 -16.35 -8.15 7.20
N HIS A 125 -15.95 -7.22 6.33
CA HIS A 125 -14.88 -6.25 6.61
C HIS A 125 -15.37 -4.80 6.76
N PHE A 126 -16.68 -4.59 6.76
CA PHE A 126 -17.27 -3.28 7.04
C PHE A 126 -17.32 -3.03 8.54
N GLN A 127 -16.31 -2.31 9.06
CA GLN A 127 -16.28 -1.83 10.43
C GLN A 127 -17.33 -0.71 10.63
N PRO A 128 -17.80 -0.48 11.87
CA PRO A 128 -18.56 0.72 12.19
C PRO A 128 -17.65 1.94 12.06
N ILE A 129 -17.99 2.84 11.13
CA ILE A 129 -17.59 4.26 11.03
C ILE A 129 -16.30 4.64 11.79
N GLN A 130 -15.16 4.70 11.08
CA GLN A 130 -13.82 4.91 11.67
C GLN A 130 -13.16 6.18 11.12
N ARG A 131 -12.24 6.80 11.87
CA ARG A 131 -11.47 7.97 11.40
C ARG A 131 -9.97 7.79 11.56
N MET A 132 -9.58 7.03 12.57
CA MET A 132 -8.18 6.85 12.94
C MET A 132 -7.60 5.57 12.34
N LEU A 133 -6.39 5.68 11.81
CA LEU A 133 -5.53 4.57 11.45
C LEU A 133 -4.49 4.34 12.54
N MET A 134 -4.25 3.10 12.92
CA MET A 134 -3.11 2.68 13.73
C MET A 134 -1.98 2.26 12.79
N ILE A 135 -0.87 3.00 12.78
CA ILE A 135 0.32 2.61 12.03
C ILE A 135 0.97 1.40 12.70
N LYS A 136 1.14 0.32 11.92
CA LYS A 136 1.72 -0.96 12.38
C LYS A 136 3.18 -1.09 11.99
N SER A 137 3.52 -0.61 10.79
CA SER A 137 4.85 -0.71 10.20
C SER A 137 5.56 0.65 10.17
N GLU A 138 5.70 1.30 11.33
CA GLU A 138 6.25 2.67 11.49
C GLU A 138 7.62 2.93 10.82
N GLY A 139 8.43 1.89 10.62
CA GLY A 139 9.74 2.00 9.96
C GLY A 139 9.70 1.84 8.43
N HIS A 140 8.57 1.37 7.90
CA HIS A 140 8.40 1.07 6.48
C HIS A 140 8.19 2.36 5.68
N PHE A 141 8.69 2.40 4.44
CA PHE A 141 8.54 3.56 3.54
C PHE A 141 7.07 4.02 3.42
N LEU A 142 6.16 3.07 3.19
CA LEU A 142 4.71 3.29 3.11
C LEU A 142 4.07 3.89 4.37
N ALA A 143 4.74 3.87 5.54
CA ALA A 143 4.22 4.56 6.72
C ALA A 143 4.43 6.09 6.65
N ALA A 144 5.15 6.59 5.64
CA ALA A 144 5.35 8.02 5.41
C ALA A 144 5.95 8.79 6.62
N GLY A 145 6.73 8.09 7.45
CA GLY A 145 7.27 8.64 8.70
C GLY A 145 6.25 8.84 9.84
N LEU A 146 5.01 8.39 9.63
CA LEU A 146 3.94 8.44 10.63
C LEU A 146 4.08 7.29 11.63
N THR A 147 3.62 7.54 12.85
CA THR A 147 3.72 6.59 13.98
C THR A 147 2.48 6.67 14.85
N GLY A 148 2.11 5.58 15.51
CA GLY A 148 0.95 5.58 16.40
C GLY A 148 -0.38 5.79 15.68
N GLU A 149 -1.34 6.41 16.38
CA GLU A 149 -2.66 6.71 15.83
C GLU A 149 -2.60 7.97 14.96
N VAL A 150 -3.13 7.87 13.75
CA VAL A 150 -3.11 8.91 12.72
C VAL A 150 -4.54 9.21 12.31
N ASP A 151 -4.83 10.50 12.21
CA ASP A 151 -6.10 10.98 11.66
C ASP A 151 -5.97 11.12 10.15
N ALA A 152 -6.49 10.13 9.40
CA ALA A 152 -6.31 10.08 7.95
C ALA A 152 -7.35 10.92 7.18
N PHE A 153 -8.42 11.38 7.83
CA PHE A 153 -9.56 12.01 7.16
C PHE A 153 -10.03 13.29 7.89
N ILE A 154 -10.36 14.33 7.14
CA ILE A 154 -10.88 15.60 7.66
C ILE A 154 -12.39 15.48 7.82
N ASP A 155 -12.87 15.51 9.06
CA ASP A 155 -14.30 15.56 9.41
C ASP A 155 -15.18 14.52 8.71
N TYR A 156 -14.53 13.43 8.31
CA TYR A 156 -15.14 12.28 7.66
C TYR A 156 -14.84 11.04 8.49
N GLN A 157 -15.84 10.16 8.55
CA GLN A 157 -15.70 8.88 9.19
C GLN A 157 -15.98 7.82 8.13
N ILE A 158 -14.96 7.02 7.85
CA ILE A 158 -14.96 6.07 6.76
C ILE A 158 -15.71 4.79 7.12
N GLN A 159 -16.45 4.31 6.13
CA GLN A 159 -17.06 3.00 6.13
C GLN A 159 -16.61 2.31 4.84
N SER A 160 -15.59 1.46 4.95
CA SER A 160 -14.97 0.78 3.82
C SER A 160 -14.38 -0.56 4.27
N GLY A 161 -14.06 -1.42 3.31
CA GLY A 161 -13.50 -2.74 3.58
C GLY A 161 -12.04 -2.69 4.04
N GLN A 162 -11.59 -3.80 4.63
CA GLN A 162 -10.21 -4.07 4.98
C GLN A 162 -9.79 -5.37 4.28
N GLY A 163 -8.51 -5.71 4.27
CA GLY A 163 -8.04 -6.99 3.73
C GLY A 163 -7.29 -7.81 4.77
N TYR A 164 -7.18 -9.11 4.53
CA TYR A 164 -6.41 -10.04 5.35
C TYR A 164 -5.26 -10.62 4.52
N PRO A 165 -4.14 -9.89 4.36
CA PRO A 165 -2.99 -10.42 3.61
C PRO A 165 -2.39 -11.64 4.31
N ASN A 166 -1.68 -12.48 3.56
CA ASN A 166 -0.88 -13.55 4.13
C ASN A 166 0.44 -12.98 4.71
N GLU A 167 1.30 -13.87 5.22
CA GLU A 167 2.60 -13.52 5.84
C GLU A 167 3.61 -12.81 4.91
N ASN A 168 3.41 -12.85 3.59
CA ASN A 168 4.26 -12.16 2.62
C ASN A 168 3.77 -10.73 2.33
N GLY A 169 2.57 -10.37 2.78
CA GLY A 169 2.04 -9.01 2.72
C GLY A 169 2.43 -8.22 3.96
N THR A 170 2.78 -6.95 3.78
CA THR A 170 3.09 -6.05 4.91
C THR A 170 1.87 -5.20 5.23
N ILE A 171 1.32 -5.33 6.44
CA ILE A 171 0.29 -4.43 6.95
C ILE A 171 0.94 -3.11 7.38
N ILE A 172 0.54 -2.01 6.76
CA ILE A 172 1.04 -0.67 7.06
C ILE A 172 0.19 -0.03 8.14
N ALA A 173 -1.13 -0.12 8.00
CA ALA A 173 -2.08 0.45 8.94
C ALA A 173 -3.31 -0.44 9.12
N GLU A 174 -3.87 -0.40 10.33
CA GLU A 174 -5.14 -1.00 10.70
C GLU A 174 -6.10 0.13 11.07
N TYR A 175 -7.41 -0.05 10.90
CA TYR A 175 -8.34 0.91 11.50
C TYR A 175 -8.41 0.70 13.00
N VAL A 176 -8.42 1.79 13.78
CA VAL A 176 -8.60 1.73 15.24
C VAL A 176 -10.06 1.33 15.53
N PRO A 177 -10.32 0.18 16.20
CA PRO A 177 -11.67 -0.18 16.58
C PRO A 177 -12.21 0.79 17.64
N LEU A 178 -13.49 1.18 17.54
CA LEU A 178 -14.13 1.98 18.58
C LEU A 178 -14.26 1.14 19.88
N PRO A 179 -14.15 1.73 21.08
CA PRO A 179 -14.07 1.00 22.35
C PRO A 179 -15.30 0.16 22.80
N GLU A 180 -16.27 -0.18 21.95
CA GLU A 180 -17.55 -0.77 22.39
C GLU A 180 -17.86 -2.20 21.88
N ASP A 181 -16.91 -2.92 21.27
CA ASP A 181 -17.13 -4.35 20.99
C ASP A 181 -15.94 -5.21 21.41
N SER A 182 -16.05 -5.79 22.60
CA SER A 182 -15.11 -6.75 23.18
C SER A 182 -15.17 -8.15 22.54
N SER A 183 -15.79 -8.31 21.37
CA SER A 183 -15.70 -9.52 20.54
C SER A 183 -14.60 -9.44 19.47
N ILE A 184 -13.50 -8.74 19.78
CA ILE A 184 -12.32 -8.57 18.91
C ILE A 184 -12.00 -9.90 18.22
N SER A 185 -12.27 -9.96 16.92
CA SER A 185 -11.82 -11.06 16.09
C SER A 185 -10.30 -11.18 16.26
N PRO A 186 -9.75 -12.37 16.51
CA PRO A 186 -8.30 -12.55 16.57
C PRO A 186 -7.62 -12.30 15.22
N ILE A 187 -8.40 -12.10 14.16
CA ILE A 187 -7.92 -11.83 12.81
C ILE A 187 -7.60 -10.35 12.69
N ILE A 188 -6.33 -10.06 12.36
CA ILE A 188 -5.84 -8.71 12.12
C ILE A 188 -6.07 -8.36 10.66
N TYR A 189 -6.90 -7.35 10.41
CA TYR A 189 -7.17 -6.86 9.06
C TYR A 189 -6.40 -5.57 8.77
N GLY A 190 -5.73 -5.52 7.62
CA GLY A 190 -5.06 -4.32 7.13
C GLY A 190 -6.06 -3.37 6.48
N ALA A 191 -6.13 -2.14 6.99
CA ALA A 191 -6.76 -1.03 6.28
C ALA A 191 -5.85 -0.57 5.12
N ILE A 192 -4.53 -0.66 5.31
CA ILE A 192 -3.52 -0.44 4.29
C ILE A 192 -2.51 -1.58 4.36
N TYR A 193 -2.24 -2.22 3.22
CA TYR A 193 -1.22 -3.25 3.12
C TYR A 193 -0.66 -3.37 1.71
N ALA A 194 0.48 -4.02 1.56
CA ALA A 194 1.14 -4.15 0.27
C ALA A 194 1.93 -5.46 0.12
N TYR A 195 2.15 -5.87 -1.13
CA TYR A 195 3.05 -6.95 -1.53
C TYR A 195 4.16 -6.41 -2.42
N GLU A 196 5.40 -6.74 -2.08
CA GLU A 196 6.55 -6.48 -2.95
C GLU A 196 6.48 -7.30 -4.24
N LYS A 197 7.16 -6.84 -5.28
CA LYS A 197 7.32 -7.60 -6.53
C LYS A 197 7.87 -9.00 -6.24
N GLY A 198 7.24 -10.02 -6.82
CA GLY A 198 7.62 -11.43 -6.67
C GLY A 198 7.17 -12.08 -5.36
N ALA A 199 6.54 -11.34 -4.44
CA ALA A 199 5.98 -11.93 -3.23
C ALA A 199 4.78 -12.84 -3.56
N LEU A 200 4.64 -13.97 -2.85
CA LEU A 200 3.48 -14.84 -2.97
C LEU A 200 2.28 -14.20 -2.27
N MET A 201 1.27 -13.81 -3.04
CA MET A 201 0.03 -13.22 -2.54
C MET A 201 -0.88 -14.27 -1.88
N ALA A 202 -1.99 -13.83 -1.29
CA ALA A 202 -2.89 -14.65 -0.49
C ALA A 202 -3.42 -15.88 -1.25
N ASP A 203 -3.62 -15.76 -2.55
CA ASP A 203 -4.05 -16.85 -3.42
C ASP A 203 -2.91 -17.71 -3.99
N THR A 204 -1.69 -17.54 -3.47
CA THR A 204 -0.45 -18.23 -3.85
C THR A 204 0.15 -17.83 -5.19
N THR A 205 -0.40 -16.83 -5.88
CA THR A 205 0.23 -16.27 -7.09
C THR A 205 1.32 -15.26 -6.75
N GLU A 206 2.34 -15.15 -7.60
CA GLU A 206 3.37 -14.12 -7.44
C GLU A 206 2.85 -12.75 -7.89
N ALA A 207 3.12 -11.72 -7.10
CA ALA A 207 2.88 -10.33 -7.47
C ALA A 207 3.78 -9.95 -8.66
N ALA A 208 3.22 -9.78 -9.86
CA ALA A 208 4.01 -9.49 -11.06
C ALA A 208 4.82 -8.18 -10.96
N GLU A 209 4.26 -7.21 -10.24
CA GLU A 209 4.89 -5.99 -9.76
C GLU A 209 4.33 -5.65 -8.38
N ARG A 210 4.80 -4.57 -7.75
CA ARG A 210 4.26 -4.10 -6.46
C ARG A 210 2.72 -4.00 -6.47
N ARG A 211 2.09 -4.47 -5.40
CA ARG A 211 0.62 -4.40 -5.21
C ARG A 211 0.32 -3.70 -3.91
N TYR A 212 -0.49 -2.66 -3.97
CA TYR A 212 -0.87 -1.87 -2.80
C TYR A 212 -2.39 -1.87 -2.68
N PHE A 213 -2.87 -2.02 -1.44
CA PHE A 213 -4.27 -1.86 -1.11
C PHE A 213 -4.42 -0.80 -0.02
N ALA A 214 -5.38 0.11 -0.20
CA ALA A 214 -5.93 0.92 0.88
C ALA A 214 -7.45 0.89 0.83
N GLY A 215 -8.09 0.45 1.89
CA GLY A 215 -9.55 0.33 1.96
C GLY A 215 -10.22 1.67 2.14
N TRP A 216 -10.11 2.57 1.16
CA TRP A 216 -10.70 3.90 1.17
C TRP A 216 -11.88 3.97 0.20
N ASN A 217 -12.98 4.60 0.61
CA ASN A 217 -14.12 4.85 -0.26
C ASN A 217 -13.99 6.25 -0.88
N ASP A 218 -14.82 6.54 -1.88
CA ASP A 218 -14.70 7.76 -2.68
C ASP A 218 -14.75 9.04 -1.82
N ALA A 219 -15.76 9.14 -0.95
CA ALA A 219 -15.89 10.28 -0.03
C ALA A 219 -14.71 10.37 0.96
N GLY A 220 -14.12 9.25 1.37
CA GLY A 220 -12.92 9.24 2.22
C GLY A 220 -11.71 9.80 1.50
N VAL A 221 -11.50 9.41 0.24
CA VAL A 221 -10.43 9.97 -0.61
C VAL A 221 -10.60 11.47 -0.82
N ALA A 222 -11.83 11.92 -1.08
CA ALA A 222 -12.15 13.35 -1.21
C ALA A 222 -11.89 14.17 0.07
N ASN A 223 -11.81 13.52 1.23
CA ASN A 223 -11.62 14.14 2.53
C ASN A 223 -10.32 13.69 3.23
N LEU A 224 -9.28 13.28 2.49
CA LEU A 224 -7.99 12.95 3.09
C LEU A 224 -7.39 14.16 3.84
N SER A 225 -6.87 13.89 5.05
CA SER A 225 -6.10 14.84 5.84
C SER A 225 -4.68 15.01 5.27
N GLU A 226 -3.87 15.88 5.87
CA GLU A 226 -2.44 15.96 5.54
C GLU A 226 -1.74 14.61 5.69
N ASP A 227 -2.06 13.85 6.75
CA ASP A 227 -1.46 12.53 6.98
C ASP A 227 -2.06 11.47 6.05
N GLY A 228 -3.34 11.58 5.70
CA GLY A 228 -3.95 10.77 4.64
C GLY A 228 -3.24 10.95 3.29
N TRP A 229 -2.96 12.20 2.90
CA TRP A 229 -2.20 12.51 1.70
C TRP A 229 -0.74 12.06 1.77
N LYS A 230 -0.10 12.05 2.95
CA LYS A 230 1.24 11.47 3.12
C LYS A 230 1.24 9.96 2.85
N LEU A 231 0.27 9.23 3.38
CA LEU A 231 0.11 7.79 3.12
C LEU A 231 -0.17 7.51 1.64
N TRP A 232 -1.06 8.29 1.03
CA TRP A 232 -1.37 8.18 -0.39
C TRP A 232 -0.13 8.43 -1.26
N GLN A 233 0.63 9.51 -0.98
CA GLN A 233 1.84 9.84 -1.74
C GLN A 233 2.90 8.74 -1.57
N ALA A 234 3.08 8.23 -0.36
CA ALA A 234 4.03 7.15 -0.11
C ALA A 234 3.70 5.88 -0.91
N ALA A 235 2.41 5.59 -1.17
CA ALA A 235 2.03 4.48 -2.04
C ALA A 235 2.57 4.64 -3.47
N ILE A 236 2.39 5.83 -4.06
CA ILE A 236 2.89 6.12 -5.41
C ILE A 236 4.40 6.14 -5.45
N ASP A 237 5.05 6.85 -4.52
CA ASP A 237 6.51 6.95 -4.48
C ASP A 237 7.13 5.56 -4.32
N TRP A 238 6.53 4.69 -3.51
CA TRP A 238 6.96 3.30 -3.35
C TRP A 238 6.74 2.48 -4.63
N CYS A 239 5.63 2.67 -5.34
CA CYS A 239 5.40 2.01 -6.62
C CYS A 239 6.42 2.44 -7.70
N LEU A 240 6.78 3.72 -7.73
CA LEU A 240 7.69 4.29 -8.73
C LEU A 240 9.17 4.13 -8.38
N TYR A 241 9.50 3.78 -7.14
CA TYR A 241 10.89 3.61 -6.70
C TYR A 241 11.57 2.47 -7.48
N LYS A 242 12.49 2.83 -8.38
CA LYS A 242 13.36 1.89 -9.10
C LYS A 242 14.61 1.68 -8.26
N ASP A 243 14.92 0.42 -7.93
CA ASP A 243 16.13 0.05 -7.15
C ASP A 243 17.45 0.46 -7.82
N ASP A 244 17.41 0.89 -9.08
CA ASP A 244 18.54 1.18 -9.94
C ASP A 244 18.49 2.65 -10.41
N ASP A 245 18.88 3.58 -9.54
CA ASP A 245 19.38 4.86 -10.02
C ASP A 245 20.51 5.40 -9.12
N THR A 246 21.71 5.41 -9.68
CA THR A 246 22.90 6.03 -9.10
C THR A 246 22.73 7.55 -9.07
N ALA A 247 22.07 8.08 -8.06
CA ALA A 247 22.16 9.50 -7.74
C ALA A 247 21.90 9.76 -6.26
N VAL A 248 22.66 10.71 -5.73
CA VAL A 248 22.69 11.13 -4.34
C VAL A 248 21.35 11.76 -3.95
N ALA A 249 20.39 10.94 -3.54
CA ALA A 249 19.21 11.38 -2.82
C ALA A 249 19.13 10.60 -1.52
N ASN A 250 19.65 11.21 -0.45
CA ASN A 250 19.13 10.97 0.89
C ASN A 250 17.61 11.06 0.77
N HIS A 251 16.89 9.94 0.87
CA HIS A 251 15.71 9.69 1.70
C HIS A 251 15.51 8.16 1.74
N GLN A 252 15.35 7.66 2.96
CA GLN A 252 15.22 6.26 3.41
C GLN A 252 14.25 5.43 2.56
N ARG A 253 14.42 4.14 2.22
CA ARG A 253 15.40 3.06 2.46
C ARG A 253 15.10 1.95 1.43
N ARG A 254 16.13 1.20 1.01
CA ARG A 254 16.04 -0.14 0.39
C ARG A 254 15.14 -1.07 1.23
N PRO A 255 14.58 -2.17 0.69
CA PRO A 255 13.86 -3.16 1.49
C PRO A 255 14.68 -3.49 2.76
N ASP A 256 14.11 -3.20 3.93
CA ASP A 256 14.85 -3.25 5.19
C ASP A 256 15.42 -4.67 5.38
N GLN A 257 16.75 -4.82 5.29
CA GLN A 257 17.44 -6.10 5.45
C GLN A 257 17.31 -6.68 6.88
N PHE A 258 16.81 -5.86 7.79
CA PHE A 258 16.59 -6.14 9.19
C PHE A 258 15.51 -5.22 9.77
N SER A 259 14.80 -5.67 10.81
CA SER A 259 13.82 -4.86 11.53
C SER A 259 14.19 -4.72 13.01
N LEU A 260 13.71 -3.67 13.68
CA LEU A 260 13.80 -3.51 15.13
C LEU A 260 12.40 -3.26 15.68
N ALA A 261 11.91 -4.14 16.55
CA ALA A 261 10.59 -4.01 17.17
C ALA A 261 10.63 -3.11 18.40
N GLN A 262 9.45 -2.65 18.83
CA GLN A 262 9.31 -1.98 20.12
C GLN A 262 9.61 -2.95 21.26
N ASN A 263 10.35 -2.50 22.28
CA ASN A 263 10.63 -3.32 23.45
C ASN A 263 9.34 -3.66 24.20
N TYR A 264 9.22 -4.89 24.71
CA TYR A 264 8.04 -5.32 25.48
C TYR A 264 8.43 -5.94 26.82
N PRO A 265 7.81 -5.50 27.94
CA PRO A 265 6.84 -4.39 28.02
C PRO A 265 7.48 -3.02 27.76
N ASN A 266 6.68 -2.00 27.44
CA ASN A 266 7.06 -0.58 27.44
C ASN A 266 5.82 0.29 27.77
N PRO A 267 5.80 1.05 28.88
CA PRO A 267 6.86 1.19 29.87
C PRO A 267 7.20 -0.13 30.59
N PHE A 268 8.43 -0.28 31.09
CA PHE A 268 8.93 -1.52 31.69
C PHE A 268 9.46 -1.32 33.11
N ASN A 269 9.52 -2.38 33.93
CA ASN A 269 10.06 -2.33 35.29
C ASN A 269 10.62 -3.70 35.75
N PRO A 270 11.91 -3.80 36.11
CA PRO A 270 13.04 -3.10 35.51
C PRO A 270 13.55 -3.82 34.25
N ALA A 271 12.88 -4.89 33.81
CA ALA A 271 13.30 -5.72 32.69
C ALA A 271 12.35 -5.61 31.49
N THR A 272 12.91 -5.71 30.29
CA THR A 272 12.18 -5.73 29.01
C THR A 272 12.88 -6.65 28.01
N VAL A 273 12.21 -6.95 26.90
CA VAL A 273 12.77 -7.72 25.78
C VAL A 273 12.76 -6.84 24.53
N ILE A 274 13.90 -6.78 23.85
CA ILE A 274 14.05 -6.13 22.55
C ILE A 274 14.08 -7.21 21.48
N SER A 275 13.15 -7.14 20.51
CA SER A 275 13.09 -8.06 19.37
C SER A 275 13.62 -7.37 18.11
N PHE A 276 14.36 -8.11 17.29
CA PHE A 276 14.79 -7.68 15.97
C PHE A 276 14.87 -8.87 15.02
N SER A 277 14.69 -8.63 13.72
CA SER A 277 14.73 -9.66 12.69
C SER A 277 15.83 -9.38 11.68
N LEU A 278 16.45 -10.43 11.13
CA LEU A 278 17.46 -10.35 10.07
C LEU A 278 17.05 -11.21 8.87
N ASN A 279 17.10 -10.68 7.65
CA ASN A 279 16.81 -11.44 6.43
C ASN A 279 17.97 -12.35 6.01
N SER A 280 19.19 -12.05 6.46
CA SER A 280 20.39 -12.85 6.25
C SER A 280 21.33 -12.73 7.45
N ALA A 281 22.33 -13.61 7.55
CA ALA A 281 23.29 -13.53 8.65
C ALA A 281 24.12 -12.24 8.55
N ALA A 282 24.13 -11.44 9.61
CA ALA A 282 24.75 -10.11 9.60
C ALA A 282 25.42 -9.76 10.93
N ALA A 283 26.36 -8.81 10.91
CA ALA A 283 26.98 -8.27 12.11
C ALA A 283 26.04 -7.26 12.78
N VAL A 284 25.71 -7.49 14.06
CA VAL A 284 24.75 -6.69 14.81
C VAL A 284 25.42 -6.02 16.00
N HIS A 285 25.17 -4.72 16.15
CA HIS A 285 25.50 -3.95 17.36
C HIS A 285 24.25 -3.30 17.94
N LEU A 286 23.75 -3.83 19.06
CA LEU A 286 22.61 -3.32 19.80
C LEU A 286 23.08 -2.59 21.05
N THR A 287 22.76 -1.31 21.15
CA THR A 287 23.22 -0.41 22.23
C THR A 287 22.06 0.29 22.91
N VAL A 288 22.28 0.74 24.15
CA VAL A 288 21.34 1.57 24.91
C VAL A 288 21.98 2.92 25.22
N HIS A 289 21.23 4.00 25.06
CA HIS A 289 21.65 5.40 25.26
C HIS A 289 20.66 6.13 26.17
N ASN A 290 21.14 7.16 26.88
CA ASN A 290 20.28 8.09 27.60
C ASN A 290 19.79 9.24 26.70
N ILE A 291 18.96 10.15 27.24
CA ILE A 291 18.41 11.30 26.50
C ILE A 291 19.47 12.30 26.01
N GLN A 292 20.68 12.30 26.57
CA GLN A 292 21.80 13.11 26.09
C GLN A 292 22.60 12.41 24.97
N GLY A 293 22.15 11.24 24.49
CA GLY A 293 22.86 10.45 23.49
C GLY A 293 24.12 9.75 24.02
N ARG A 294 24.31 9.71 25.34
CA ARG A 294 25.43 8.97 25.95
C ARG A 294 25.09 7.50 26.00
N GLN A 295 25.93 6.68 25.38
CA GLN A 295 25.85 5.22 25.49
C GLN A 295 25.98 4.78 26.95
N ILE A 296 25.05 3.93 27.37
CA ILE A 296 24.95 3.35 28.70
C ILE A 296 25.51 1.93 28.70
N THR A 297 25.13 1.11 27.72
CA THR A 297 25.59 -0.28 27.62
C THR A 297 25.46 -0.84 26.21
N ASP A 298 26.21 -1.90 25.93
CA ASP A 298 26.08 -2.77 24.77
C ASP A 298 25.27 -4.01 25.17
N LEU A 299 24.16 -4.28 24.47
CA LEU A 299 23.35 -5.48 24.69
C LEU A 299 23.76 -6.63 23.78
N ALA A 300 24.24 -6.31 22.58
CA ALA A 300 24.80 -7.29 21.65
C ALA A 300 25.84 -6.63 20.75
N ASN A 301 26.96 -7.31 20.49
CA ASN A 301 27.95 -6.91 19.50
C ASN A 301 28.56 -8.17 18.89
N LYS A 302 27.83 -8.80 17.96
CA LYS A 302 28.19 -10.09 17.35
C LYS A 302 27.43 -10.33 16.05
N THR A 303 27.86 -11.33 15.29
CA THR A 303 27.10 -11.84 14.16
C THR A 303 25.92 -12.69 14.62
N PHE A 304 24.75 -12.46 14.03
CA PHE A 304 23.55 -13.28 14.23
C PHE A 304 23.16 -13.95 12.90
N PRO A 305 22.56 -15.17 12.94
CA PRO A 305 22.00 -15.79 11.75
C PRO A 305 20.73 -15.06 11.29
N ALA A 306 20.24 -15.39 10.10
CA ALA A 306 18.91 -14.95 9.65
C ALA A 306 17.81 -15.42 10.63
N GLY A 307 16.74 -14.65 10.76
CA GLY A 307 15.59 -14.93 11.62
C GLY A 307 15.37 -13.91 12.73
N GLU A 308 14.44 -14.22 13.62
CA GLU A 308 14.06 -13.42 14.78
C GLU A 308 15.01 -13.62 15.96
N HIS A 309 15.34 -12.53 16.65
CA HIS A 309 16.25 -12.51 17.79
C HIS A 309 15.67 -11.71 18.94
N LEU A 310 15.78 -12.27 20.14
CA LEU A 310 15.32 -11.65 21.38
C LEU A 310 16.52 -11.34 22.27
N VAL A 311 16.60 -10.09 22.73
CA VAL A 311 17.62 -9.62 23.66
C VAL A 311 16.96 -9.10 24.93
N HIS A 312 17.27 -9.75 26.05
CA HIS A 312 16.81 -9.32 27.36
C HIS A 312 17.62 -8.12 27.84
N PHE A 313 16.92 -7.12 28.37
CA PHE A 313 17.54 -5.95 28.98
C PHE A 313 17.01 -5.79 30.41
N ASP A 314 17.94 -5.84 31.37
CA ASP A 314 17.68 -5.55 32.78
C ASP A 314 18.29 -4.17 33.11
N ALA A 315 17.42 -3.24 33.50
CA ALA A 315 17.76 -1.87 33.81
C ALA A 315 17.71 -1.56 35.32
N SER A 316 17.87 -2.58 36.19
CA SER A 316 17.77 -2.42 37.65
C SER A 316 18.70 -1.35 38.22
N ASP A 317 19.85 -1.11 37.57
CA ASP A 317 20.84 -0.10 37.98
C ASP A 317 20.62 1.29 37.36
N LEU A 318 19.56 1.47 36.58
CA LEU A 318 19.24 2.73 35.89
C LEU A 318 18.12 3.49 36.58
N ALA A 319 18.14 4.81 36.47
CA ALA A 319 17.07 5.66 36.99
C ALA A 319 15.84 5.60 36.09
N ALA A 320 14.64 5.70 36.66
CA ALA A 320 13.39 5.83 35.88
C ALA A 320 13.49 7.01 34.90
N GLY A 321 12.98 6.82 33.68
CA GLY A 321 13.09 7.82 32.63
C GLY A 321 13.07 7.24 31.22
N VAL A 322 13.36 8.12 30.26
CA VAL A 322 13.40 7.78 28.84
C VAL A 322 14.81 7.39 28.42
N TYR A 323 14.91 6.27 27.71
CA TYR A 323 16.12 5.75 27.10
C TYR A 323 15.87 5.44 25.63
N PHE A 324 16.95 5.30 24.88
CA PHE A 324 16.92 4.92 23.48
C PHE A 324 17.74 3.65 23.30
N TYR A 325 17.27 2.72 22.48
CA TYR A 325 18.08 1.59 22.05
C TYR A 325 18.24 1.63 20.53
N GLN A 326 19.44 1.28 20.08
CA GLN A 326 19.85 1.42 18.70
C GLN A 326 20.44 0.11 18.20
N LEU A 327 19.88 -0.42 17.13
CA LEU A 327 20.35 -1.59 16.40
C LEU A 327 21.12 -1.11 15.17
N THR A 328 22.38 -1.52 15.05
CA THR A 328 23.21 -1.27 13.88
C THR A 328 23.51 -2.60 13.18
N VAL A 329 23.24 -2.66 11.88
CA VAL A 329 23.52 -3.82 11.01
C VAL A 329 24.14 -3.30 9.71
N ASP A 330 25.33 -3.79 9.35
CA ASP A 330 26.04 -3.44 8.11
C ASP A 330 26.02 -1.93 7.75
N ASN A 331 26.33 -1.08 8.74
CA ASN A 331 26.34 0.39 8.69
C ASN A 331 24.98 1.10 8.56
N GLN A 332 23.87 0.36 8.62
CA GLN A 332 22.53 0.91 8.78
C GLN A 332 22.12 0.85 10.25
N GLN A 333 21.32 1.82 10.70
CA GLN A 333 20.90 1.90 12.10
C GLN A 333 19.41 2.21 12.25
N ILE A 334 18.75 1.53 13.19
CA ILE A 334 17.39 1.81 13.62
C ILE A 334 17.42 2.12 15.12
N THR A 335 16.77 3.19 15.54
CA THR A 335 16.70 3.62 16.94
C THR A 335 15.26 3.67 17.41
N ARG A 336 14.98 3.17 18.61
CA ARG A 336 13.68 3.23 19.26
C ARG A 336 13.78 3.74 20.69
N LYS A 337 12.65 4.22 21.21
CA LYS A 337 12.51 4.84 22.53
C LYS A 337 11.84 3.88 23.50
N MET A 338 12.41 3.73 24.70
CA MET A 338 11.86 2.95 25.80
C MET A 338 11.72 3.77 27.08
N THR A 339 10.72 3.45 27.90
CA THR A 339 10.43 4.15 29.16
C THR A 339 10.57 3.19 30.34
N LEU A 340 11.54 3.45 31.22
CA LEU A 340 11.74 2.70 32.46
C LEU A 340 10.87 3.29 33.58
N LEU A 341 9.97 2.47 34.13
CA LEU A 341 9.25 2.70 35.38
C LEU A 341 9.99 2.07 36.55
N ARG A 342 9.63 2.49 37.75
CA ARG A 342 10.15 1.94 39.00
C ARG A 342 9.05 1.32 39.83
#